data_AF-A0A2P5XU27-F1
#
_entry.id   AF-A0A2P5XU27-F1
#
_cell.length_a   1.000
_cell.length_b   1.000
_cell.length_c   1.000
_cell.angle_alpha   90.00
_cell.angle_beta   90.00
_cell.angle_gamma   90.00
#
_symmetry.space_group_name_H-M   'P 1'
#
loop_
_entity.id
_entity.type
_entity.pdbx_description
1 polymer ?
#
loop_
_entity_poly.entity_id
_entity_poly.type
_entity_poly.pdbx_seq_one_letter_code
_entity_poly.pdbx_strand_id
1 'polypeptide(L)'
;MDTTSVRCLVNSISRFIHLVSCQAIKVAPVEKDYRNMVIVLKLLKPLLDDVIECEIPSDDILCKECEELDMLVNEAREFMENWCPKMSKIHRFIEENLNDTLLGISANGGEAAISL
;
A
#
# COMPACT_ATOMS: atom_id res chain seq x y z
N MET A 1 23.00 16.88 16.01
CA MET A 1 21.83 17.00 15.12
C MET A 1 20.81 15.97 15.55
N ASP A 2 19.53 16.28 15.41
CA ASP A 2 18.46 15.40 15.88
C ASP A 2 18.12 14.37 14.79
N THR A 3 18.27 13.07 15.11
CA THR A 3 17.86 11.97 14.22
C THR A 3 16.52 11.37 14.64
N THR A 4 15.75 12.06 15.48
CA THR A 4 14.47 11.57 16.01
C THR A 4 13.49 11.25 14.88
N SER A 5 13.36 12.13 13.89
CA SER A 5 12.45 11.91 12.74
C SER A 5 12.82 10.65 11.94
N VAL A 6 14.12 10.43 11.69
CA VAL A 6 14.62 9.21 11.02
C VAL A 6 14.30 7.96 11.85
N ARG A 7 14.50 8.03 13.18
CA ARG A 7 14.21 6.92 14.11
C ARG A 7 12.72 6.59 14.18
N CYS A 8 11.87 7.62 14.21
CA CYS A 8 10.41 7.46 14.14
C CYS A 8 9.99 6.72 12.87
N LEU A 9 10.50 7.17 11.72
CA LEU A 9 10.21 6.54 10.43
C LEU A 9 10.65 5.08 10.39
N VAL A 10 11.87 4.75 10.84
CA VAL A 10 12.37 3.36 10.89
C VAL A 10 11.46 2.45 11.73
N ASN A 11 10.95 2.96 12.85
CA ASN A 11 10.01 2.23 13.70
C ASN A 11 8.66 2.03 13.00
N SER A 12 8.10 3.06 12.37
CA SER A 12 6.85 2.97 11.62
C SER A 12 6.95 2.00 10.44
N ILE A 13 8.06 2.03 9.68
CA ILE A 13 8.37 1.07 8.62
C ILE A 13 8.38 -0.36 9.16
N SER A 14 9.07 -0.59 10.28
CA SER A 14 9.19 -1.92 10.88
C SER A 14 7.82 -2.50 11.27
N ARG A 15 6.97 -1.66 11.89
CA ARG A 15 5.60 -2.03 12.26
C ARG A 15 4.74 -2.33 11.03
N PHE A 16 4.84 -1.53 9.98
CA PHE A 16 4.09 -1.72 8.74
C PHE A 16 4.50 -3.00 8.00
N ILE A 17 5.81 -3.26 7.86
CA ILE A 17 6.33 -4.50 7.28
C ILE A 17 5.83 -5.72 8.08
N HIS A 18 5.85 -5.63 9.40
CA HIS A 18 5.35 -6.69 10.28
C HIS A 18 3.85 -6.94 10.07
N LEU A 19 3.04 -5.88 10.04
CA LEU A 19 1.60 -5.97 9.77
C LEU A 19 1.34 -6.69 8.44
N VAL A 20 2.00 -6.26 7.36
CA VAL A 20 1.83 -6.84 6.03
C VAL A 20 2.28 -8.31 5.98
N SER A 21 3.30 -8.68 6.76
CA SER A 21 3.82 -10.04 6.81
C SER A 21 2.93 -10.99 7.64
N CYS A 22 2.30 -10.49 8.71
CA CYS A 22 1.42 -11.27 9.58
C CYS A 22 0.02 -11.46 9.01
N GLN A 23 -0.49 -10.47 8.29
CA GLN A 23 -1.84 -10.51 7.77
C GLN A 23 -1.88 -11.52 6.60
N ALA A 24 -2.81 -12.48 6.65
CA ALA A 24 -3.20 -13.25 5.46
C ALA A 24 -4.01 -12.33 4.53
N ILE A 25 -3.33 -11.39 3.85
CA ILE A 25 -3.93 -10.39 2.92
C ILE A 25 -4.51 -11.06 1.66
N LYS A 26 -4.70 -12.39 1.65
CA LYS A 26 -5.32 -13.12 0.54
C LYS A 26 -6.73 -12.63 0.17
N VAL A 27 -7.33 -11.73 0.94
CA VAL A 27 -8.71 -11.25 0.80
C VAL A 27 -8.82 -9.74 0.53
N ALA A 28 -7.70 -8.99 0.46
CA ALA A 28 -7.75 -7.57 0.13
C ALA A 28 -7.39 -7.33 -1.35
N PRO A 29 -8.22 -6.62 -2.12
CA PRO A 29 -7.92 -6.27 -3.53
C PRO A 29 -6.61 -5.49 -3.70
N VAL A 30 -6.22 -4.78 -2.64
CA VAL A 30 -5.01 -3.94 -2.57
C VAL A 30 -3.75 -4.69 -2.13
N GLU A 31 -3.81 -6.02 -1.95
CA GLU A 31 -2.69 -6.83 -1.46
C GLU A 31 -1.40 -6.57 -2.24
N LYS A 32 -1.51 -6.48 -3.56
CA LYS A 32 -0.36 -6.30 -4.45
C LYS A 32 0.35 -4.96 -4.19
N ASP A 33 -0.41 -3.89 -3.97
CA ASP A 33 0.14 -2.55 -3.78
C ASP A 33 0.85 -2.44 -2.43
N TYR A 34 0.26 -2.99 -1.37
CA TYR A 34 0.88 -3.04 -0.05
C TYR A 34 2.15 -3.92 -0.01
N ARG A 35 2.16 -5.03 -0.75
CA ARG A 35 3.38 -5.84 -0.93
C ARG A 35 4.47 -5.07 -1.66
N ASN A 36 4.13 -4.31 -2.70
CA ASN A 36 5.09 -3.48 -3.42
C ASN A 36 5.67 -2.38 -2.52
N MET A 37 4.84 -1.72 -1.71
CA MET A 37 5.31 -0.75 -0.72
C MET A 37 6.29 -1.39 0.26
N VAL A 38 5.98 -2.58 0.78
CA VAL A 38 6.90 -3.31 1.67
C VAL A 38 8.24 -3.62 1.00
N ILE A 39 8.25 -3.96 -0.29
CA ILE A 39 9.50 -4.18 -1.03
C ILE A 39 10.35 -2.90 -1.03
N VAL A 40 9.75 -1.75 -1.36
CA VAL A 40 10.45 -0.47 -1.38
C VAL A 40 10.94 -0.09 0.01
N LEU A 41 10.09 -0.18 1.04
CA LEU A 41 10.44 0.20 2.40
C LEU A 41 11.51 -0.72 3.01
N LYS A 42 11.57 -2.00 2.61
CA LYS A 42 12.66 -2.92 2.99
C LYS A 42 14.01 -2.51 2.41
N LEU A 43 14.03 -1.88 1.23
CA LEU A 43 15.25 -1.36 0.62
C LEU A 43 15.67 -0.03 1.24
N LEU A 44 14.70 0.80 1.63
CA LEU A 44 14.95 2.09 2.26
C LEU A 44 15.44 1.95 3.71
N LYS A 45 14.86 1.02 4.49
CA LYS A 45 15.12 0.92 5.93
C LYS A 45 16.62 0.82 6.28
N PRO A 46 17.45 -0.04 5.64
CA PRO A 46 18.87 -0.13 5.97
C PRO A 46 19.62 1.20 5.77
N LEU A 47 19.25 1.99 4.76
CA LEU A 47 19.87 3.30 4.53
C LEU A 47 19.55 4.27 5.67
N LEU A 48 18.34 4.20 6.23
CA LEU A 48 17.93 5.00 7.38
C LEU A 48 18.55 4.47 8.69
N ASP A 49 18.73 3.15 8.81
CA ASP A 49 19.47 2.55 9.93
C ASP A 49 20.92 3.04 9.92
N ASP A 50 21.59 3.06 8.76
CA ASP A 50 22.96 3.57 8.61
C ASP A 50 23.08 5.05 9.00
N VAL A 51 22.09 5.89 8.65
CA VAL A 51 22.05 7.31 9.07
C VAL A 51 22.02 7.43 10.58
N ILE A 52 21.27 6.56 11.27
CA ILE A 52 21.17 6.54 12.73
C ILE A 52 22.46 5.99 13.36
N GLU A 53 22.98 4.87 12.85
CA GLU A 53 24.14 4.16 13.39
C GLU A 53 25.44 4.93 13.19
N CYS A 54 25.60 5.58 12.04
CA CYS A 54 26.77 6.40 11.73
C CYS A 54 26.65 7.84 12.25
N GLU A 55 25.57 8.16 12.98
CA GLU A 55 25.25 9.51 13.48
C GLU A 55 25.40 10.59 12.39
N ILE A 56 24.98 10.26 11.17
CA ILE A 56 25.12 11.16 10.02
C ILE A 56 24.32 12.43 10.32
N PRO A 57 24.94 13.63 10.19
CA PRO A 57 24.24 14.89 10.37
C PRO A 57 23.02 14.95 9.44
N SER A 58 21.82 14.84 10.02
CA SER A 58 20.57 14.98 9.26
C SER A 58 20.28 16.45 9.04
N ASP A 59 20.19 16.86 7.78
CA ASP A 59 19.74 18.21 7.44
C ASP A 59 18.21 18.37 7.61
N ASP A 60 17.76 19.61 7.72
CA ASP A 60 16.33 19.91 7.94
C ASP A 60 15.43 19.42 6.80
N ILE A 61 15.96 19.32 5.58
CA ILE A 61 15.22 18.81 4.43
C ILE A 61 14.99 17.31 4.62
N LEU A 62 16.04 16.55 4.93
CA LEU A 62 15.95 15.11 5.20
C LEU A 62 15.00 14.81 6.36
N CYS A 63 15.05 15.60 7.45
CA CYS A 63 14.13 15.44 8.58
C CYS A 63 12.67 15.62 8.14
N LYS A 64 12.37 16.66 7.35
CA LYS A 64 11.02 16.93 6.84
C LYS A 64 10.51 15.83 5.92
N GLU A 65 11.35 15.35 5.00
CA GLU A 65 10.98 14.23 4.12
C GLU A 65 10.74 12.95 4.93
N CYS A 66 11.51 12.71 6.00
CA CYS A 66 11.28 11.58 6.89
C CYS A 66 9.97 11.68 7.66
N GLU A 67 9.59 12.87 8.12
CA GLU A 67 8.32 13.13 8.81
C GLU A 67 7.12 12.93 7.88
N GLU A 68 7.20 13.45 6.66
CA GLU A 68 6.16 13.25 5.64
C GLU A 68 6.00 11.77 5.29
N LEU A 69 7.11 11.06 5.08
CA LEU A 69 7.06 9.63 4.82
C LEU A 69 6.54 8.83 6.02
N ASP A 70 6.89 9.21 7.25
CA ASP A 70 6.39 8.57 8.47
C ASP A 70 4.86 8.69 8.57
N MET A 71 4.32 9.87 8.28
CA MET A 71 2.88 10.11 8.20
C MET A 71 2.21 9.19 7.18
N LEU A 72 2.73 9.12 5.94
CA LEU A 72 2.18 8.28 4.88
C LEU A 72 2.24 6.78 5.22
N VAL A 73 3.34 6.31 5.83
CA VAL A 73 3.47 4.91 6.29
C VAL A 73 2.45 4.61 7.40
N ASN A 74 2.24 5.55 8.32
CA ASN A 74 1.24 5.39 9.38
C ASN A 74 -0.19 5.38 8.84
N GLU A 75 -0.55 6.27 7.91
CA GLU A 75 -1.86 6.26 7.24
C GLU A 75 -2.10 4.95 6.50
N ALA A 76 -1.10 4.47 5.75
CA ALA A 76 -1.17 3.20 5.05
C ALA A 76 -1.39 2.03 6.02
N ARG A 77 -0.73 2.05 7.19
CA ARG A 77 -0.91 1.06 8.26
C ARG A 77 -2.33 1.12 8.83
N GLU A 78 -2.83 2.31 9.17
CA GLU A 78 -4.17 2.48 9.73
C GLU A 78 -5.25 2.03 8.76
N PHE A 79 -5.11 2.32 7.47
CA PHE A 79 -6.03 1.83 6.44
C PHE A 79 -6.08 0.30 6.44
N MET A 80 -4.92 -0.36 6.53
CA MET A 80 -4.85 -1.81 6.59
C MET A 80 -5.45 -2.40 7.87
N GLU A 81 -5.12 -1.83 9.04
CA GLU A 81 -5.62 -2.30 10.34
C GLU A 81 -7.15 -2.19 10.42
N ASN A 82 -7.71 -1.13 9.83
CA ASN A 82 -9.15 -0.90 9.79
C ASN A 82 -9.86 -1.63 8.64
N TRP A 83 -9.14 -2.36 7.78
CA TRP A 83 -9.74 -3.08 6.65
C TRP A 83 -10.61 -4.25 7.13
N CYS A 84 -11.94 -4.05 7.10
CA CYS A 84 -12.91 -5.09 7.47
C CYS A 84 -13.33 -5.92 6.24
N PRO A 85 -13.38 -7.26 6.32
CA PRO A 85 -13.89 -8.14 5.26
C PRO A 85 -15.31 -7.83 4.78
N LYS A 86 -16.14 -7.08 5.52
CA LYS A 86 -17.46 -6.65 5.02
C LYS A 86 -17.35 -5.73 3.79
N MET A 87 -16.27 -4.94 3.69
CA MET A 87 -15.96 -4.15 2.48
C MET A 87 -15.53 -5.05 1.32
N SER A 88 -14.99 -6.26 1.58
CA SER A 88 -14.67 -7.24 0.52
C SER A 88 -15.92 -7.78 -0.18
N LYS A 89 -17.10 -7.77 0.47
CA LYS A 89 -18.35 -8.16 -0.19
C LYS A 89 -18.84 -7.07 -1.14
N ILE A 90 -18.74 -5.80 -0.73
CA ILE A 90 -19.10 -4.66 -1.58
C ILE A 90 -18.09 -4.53 -2.73
N HIS A 91 -16.79 -4.65 -2.47
CA HIS A 91 -15.77 -4.62 -3.51
C HIS A 91 -15.93 -5.77 -4.50
N ARG A 92 -16.08 -7.02 -4.01
CA ARG A 92 -16.34 -8.18 -4.87
C ARG A 92 -17.63 -8.02 -5.66
N PHE A 93 -18.70 -7.52 -5.04
CA PHE A 93 -19.93 -7.21 -5.75
C PHE A 93 -19.69 -6.17 -6.85
N ILE A 94 -18.96 -5.09 -6.57
CA ILE A 94 -18.61 -4.08 -7.59
C ILE A 94 -17.75 -4.70 -8.70
N GLU A 95 -16.74 -5.49 -8.37
CA GLU A 95 -15.83 -6.15 -9.33
C GLU A 95 -16.55 -7.17 -10.22
N GLU A 96 -17.37 -8.05 -9.63
CA GLU A 96 -18.23 -9.02 -10.35
C GLU A 96 -19.19 -8.28 -11.30
N ASN A 97 -19.88 -7.24 -10.83
CA ASN A 97 -20.88 -6.54 -11.64
C ASN A 97 -20.25 -5.62 -12.72
N LEU A 98 -19.04 -5.08 -12.51
CA LEU A 98 -18.32 -4.34 -13.55
C LEU A 98 -17.88 -5.28 -14.68
N ASN A 99 -17.36 -6.46 -14.32
CA ASN A 99 -16.91 -7.46 -15.29
C ASN A 99 -18.07 -8.03 -16.11
N ASP A 100 -19.22 -8.29 -15.47
CA ASP A 100 -20.43 -8.74 -16.15
C ASP A 100 -20.99 -7.67 -17.11
N THR A 101 -20.90 -6.38 -16.74
CA THR A 101 -21.31 -5.27 -17.61
C THR A 101 -20.40 -5.15 -18.84
N LEU A 102 -19.08 -5.30 -18.67
CA LEU A 102 -18.12 -5.28 -19.79
C LEU A 102 -18.27 -6.50 -20.71
N LEU A 103 -18.52 -7.69 -20.16
CA LEU A 103 -18.80 -8.91 -20.94
C LEU A 103 -20.15 -8.83 -21.68
N GLY A 104 -21.19 -8.27 -21.06
CA GLY A 104 -22.49 -8.05 -21.69
C GLY A 104 -22.45 -7.05 -22.85
N ILE A 105 -21.63 -6.00 -22.74
CA ILE A 105 -21.40 -5.05 -23.84
C ILE A 105 -20.64 -5.72 -25.00
N SER A 106 -19.67 -6.59 -24.71
CA SER A 106 -18.94 -7.36 -25.74
C SER A 106 -19.80 -8.42 -26.43
N ALA A 107 -20.78 -9.01 -25.73
CA ALA A 107 -21.66 -10.04 -26.29
C ALA A 107 -22.78 -9.46 -27.18
N ASN A 108 -23.31 -8.28 -26.84
CA ASN A 108 -24.41 -7.66 -27.58
C ASN A 108 -23.96 -6.86 -28.83
N GLY A 109 -22.65 -6.73 -29.08
CA GLY A 109 -22.11 -6.02 -30.25
C GLY A 109 -22.04 -6.83 -31.55
N GLY A 110 -22.43 -8.11 -31.54
CA GLY A 110 -22.18 -9.05 -32.64
C GLY A 110 -23.38 -9.54 -33.45
N GLU A 111 -24.63 -9.23 -33.07
CA GLU A 111 -25.81 -9.93 -33.60
C GLU A 111 -26.78 -9.05 -34.43
N ALA A 112 -26.28 -8.00 -35.09
CA ALA A 112 -27.08 -7.15 -35.99
C ALA A 112 -26.55 -7.08 -37.44
N ALA A 113 -25.88 -8.12 -37.91
CA ALA A 113 -25.53 -8.26 -39.33
C ALA A 113 -25.58 -9.72 -39.75
N ILE A 114 -26.76 -10.20 -40.16
CA ILE A 114 -27.04 -11.11 -41.28
C ILE A 114 -28.52 -11.49 -41.18
N SER A 115 -29.34 -10.91 -42.04
CA SER A 115 -30.42 -11.62 -42.74
C SER A 115 -30.86 -10.73 -43.92
N LEU A 116 -30.71 -11.32 -45.11
CA LEU A 116 -31.07 -10.79 -46.43
C LEU A 116 -32.56 -10.44 -46.52
#